data_AF-A0A0F9PXA5-F1
#
_entry.id   AF-A0A0F9PXA5-F1
#
_cell.length_a   1.000
_cell.length_b   1.000
_cell.length_c   1.000
_cell.angle_alpha   90.00
_cell.angle_beta   90.00
_cell.angle_gamma   90.00
#
_symmetry.space_group_name_H-M   'P 1'
#
loop_
_entity.id
_entity.type
_entity.pdbx_description
1 polymer ?
#
loop_
_entity_poly.entity_id
_entity_poly.type
_entity_poly.pdbx_seq_one_letter_code
_entity_poly.pdbx_strand_id
1 'polypeptide(L)'
;EIMARIRSAMVKNLDRRGGAGRIQFRRFEPDSTIEGRTLQMVADDMGLRAVDAAVALFKKGSPSIVSFNMNEDDIRTFMRQTWTMTASDGSLPRMNVGVPHPRAYGTFPRKIRKYAVEEGVIDLPFAIRSMTSLPVTVFRIPDRGSIRPGAFADLVVFDLNRLRDTAIYSAPHQLAEGMVHVLVNGRFAIRDGAFTGDLAGRVLSRR
;
A
#
# COMPACT_ATOMS: atom_id res chain seq x y z
N GLU A 1 -26.27 -22.07 16.95
CA GLU A 1 -26.67 -21.57 15.62
C GLU A 1 -25.71 -20.52 15.03
N ILE A 2 -25.45 -19.40 15.72
CA ILE A 2 -24.60 -18.29 15.21
C ILE A 2 -23.19 -18.73 14.81
N MET A 3 -22.48 -19.48 15.67
CA MET A 3 -21.11 -19.93 15.36
C MET A 3 -21.03 -20.86 14.15
N ALA A 4 -22.06 -21.66 13.88
CA ALA A 4 -22.12 -22.51 12.69
C ALA A 4 -22.25 -21.64 11.42
N ARG A 5 -23.09 -20.60 11.47
CA ARG A 5 -23.22 -19.62 10.38
C ARG A 5 -21.92 -18.85 10.13
N ILE A 6 -21.25 -18.39 11.20
CA ILE A 6 -19.95 -17.73 11.11
C ILE A 6 -18.93 -18.64 10.44
N ARG A 7 -18.81 -19.89 10.92
CA ARG A 7 -17.87 -20.87 10.34
C ARG A 7 -18.14 -21.15 8.87
N SER A 8 -19.41 -21.32 8.48
CA SER A 8 -19.78 -21.50 7.07
C SER A 8 -19.37 -20.28 6.22
N ALA A 9 -19.59 -19.06 6.72
CA ALA A 9 -19.16 -17.84 6.04
C ALA A 9 -17.62 -17.71 5.97
N MET A 10 -16.90 -18.14 7.01
CA MET A 10 -15.43 -18.15 7.02
C MET A 10 -14.87 -19.09 5.95
N VAL A 11 -15.41 -20.31 5.82
CA VAL A 11 -15.01 -21.26 4.76
C VAL A 11 -15.20 -20.62 3.38
N LYS A 12 -16.40 -20.12 3.08
CA LYS A 12 -16.69 -19.47 1.78
C LYS A 12 -15.77 -18.29 1.48
N ASN A 13 -15.48 -17.46 2.49
CA ASN A 13 -14.57 -16.32 2.31
C ASN A 13 -13.13 -16.75 2.09
N LEU A 14 -12.69 -17.82 2.76
CA LEU A 14 -11.35 -18.37 2.58
C LEU A 14 -11.17 -18.90 1.16
N ASP A 15 -12.16 -19.64 0.65
CA ASP A 15 -12.16 -20.15 -0.73
C ASP A 15 -12.13 -18.99 -1.75
N ARG A 16 -12.95 -17.96 -1.56
CA ARG A 16 -12.95 -16.75 -2.41
C ARG A 16 -11.63 -15.99 -2.42
N ARG A 17 -10.80 -16.14 -1.39
CA ARG A 17 -9.45 -15.53 -1.31
C ARG A 17 -8.34 -16.46 -1.79
N GLY A 18 -8.69 -17.65 -2.29
CA GLY A 18 -7.76 -18.64 -2.80
C GLY A 18 -7.09 -19.49 -1.71
N GLY A 19 -7.72 -19.63 -0.55
CA GLY A 19 -7.29 -20.53 0.52
C GLY A 19 -6.38 -19.91 1.59
N ALA A 20 -6.09 -20.69 2.64
CA ALA A 20 -5.32 -20.24 3.80
C ALA A 20 -3.86 -19.90 3.50
N GLY A 21 -3.26 -20.54 2.48
CA GLY A 21 -1.91 -20.22 2.03
C GLY A 21 -1.77 -18.82 1.43
N ARG A 22 -2.89 -18.14 1.11
CA ARG A 22 -2.91 -16.78 0.54
C ARG A 22 -3.24 -15.70 1.56
N ILE A 23 -3.33 -16.07 2.84
CA ILE A 23 -3.61 -15.16 3.95
C ILE A 23 -2.37 -15.09 4.82
N GLN A 24 -1.63 -13.98 4.76
CA GLN A 24 -0.46 -13.73 5.59
C GLN A 24 -0.81 -12.82 6.76
N PHE A 25 -0.32 -13.10 7.96
CA PHE A 25 -0.49 -12.21 9.10
C PHE A 25 0.45 -11.01 9.01
N ARG A 26 -0.11 -9.80 9.03
CA ARG A 26 0.69 -8.55 9.02
C ARG A 26 0.99 -8.04 10.43
N ARG A 27 0.07 -8.28 11.37
CA ARG A 27 0.19 -7.85 12.77
C ARG A 27 -0.72 -8.70 13.64
N PHE A 28 -0.20 -9.18 14.76
CA PHE A 28 -0.97 -9.82 15.82
C PHE A 28 -0.28 -9.61 17.16
N GLU A 29 -0.75 -8.62 17.93
CA GLU A 29 -0.11 -8.23 19.19
C GLU A 29 -0.03 -9.33 20.26
N PRO A 30 -1.04 -10.21 20.41
CA PRO A 30 -0.96 -11.30 21.39
C PRO A 30 0.17 -12.30 21.13
N ASP A 31 0.64 -12.40 19.88
CA ASP A 31 1.71 -13.31 19.49
C ASP A 31 2.35 -12.83 18.17
N SER A 32 3.47 -12.10 18.28
CA SER A 32 4.16 -11.58 17.10
C SER A 32 4.90 -12.67 16.30
N THR A 33 5.05 -13.89 16.82
CA THR A 33 5.81 -14.96 16.15
C THR A 33 5.12 -15.48 14.89
N ILE A 34 3.82 -15.23 14.75
CA ILE A 34 3.06 -15.59 13.55
C ILE A 34 3.10 -14.52 12.45
N GLU A 35 3.61 -13.31 12.74
CA GLU A 35 3.67 -12.23 11.77
C GLU A 35 4.60 -12.62 10.60
N GLY A 36 4.16 -12.35 9.37
CA GLY A 36 4.82 -12.79 8.14
C GLY A 36 4.50 -14.23 7.71
N ARG A 37 3.94 -15.06 8.59
CA ARG A 37 3.51 -16.43 8.27
C ARG A 37 2.11 -16.46 7.66
N THR A 38 1.80 -17.54 6.94
CA THR A 38 0.45 -17.74 6.39
C THR A 38 -0.48 -18.41 7.40
N LEU A 39 -1.79 -18.21 7.25
CA LEU A 39 -2.80 -18.94 8.03
C LEU A 39 -2.65 -20.45 7.88
N GLN A 40 -2.23 -20.94 6.71
CA GLN A 40 -1.97 -22.37 6.52
C GLN A 40 -0.85 -22.85 7.45
N MET A 41 0.32 -22.20 7.42
CA MET A 41 1.45 -22.58 8.27
C MET A 41 1.10 -22.55 9.76
N VAL A 42 0.36 -21.52 10.20
CA VAL A 42 -0.06 -21.41 11.60
C VAL A 42 -1.08 -22.50 11.96
N ALA A 43 -1.99 -22.84 11.05
CA ALA A 43 -2.96 -23.91 11.27
C ALA A 43 -2.29 -25.28 11.37
N ASP A 44 -1.29 -25.55 10.52
CA ASP A 44 -0.51 -26.78 10.51
C ASP A 44 0.25 -26.94 11.84
N ASP A 45 0.93 -25.90 12.33
CA ASP A 45 1.61 -25.91 13.64
C ASP A 45 0.66 -26.16 14.81
N MET A 46 -0.58 -25.67 14.71
CA MET A 46 -1.61 -25.87 15.74
C MET A 46 -2.27 -27.25 15.65
N GLY A 47 -2.04 -28.02 14.59
CA GLY A 47 -2.77 -29.27 14.31
C GLY A 47 -4.27 -29.02 14.05
N LEU A 48 -4.63 -27.85 13.52
CA LEU A 48 -6.01 -27.43 13.30
C LEU A 48 -6.29 -27.19 11.83
N ARG A 49 -7.58 -27.26 11.45
CA ARG A 49 -8.00 -26.71 10.15
C ARG A 49 -7.89 -25.19 10.18
N ALA A 50 -7.63 -24.57 9.03
CA ALA A 50 -7.46 -23.12 8.92
C ALA A 50 -8.56 -22.27 9.57
N VAL A 51 -9.84 -22.68 9.42
CA VAL A 51 -10.96 -21.96 10.06
C VAL A 51 -10.96 -22.14 11.58
N ASP A 52 -10.57 -23.31 12.09
CA ASP A 52 -10.45 -23.56 13.52
C ASP A 52 -9.30 -22.76 14.14
N ALA A 53 -8.15 -22.71 13.46
CA ALA A 53 -7.02 -21.87 13.83
C ALA A 53 -7.40 -20.38 13.85
N ALA A 54 -8.06 -19.89 12.79
CA ALA A 54 -8.53 -18.50 12.74
C ALA A 54 -9.48 -18.16 13.90
N VAL A 55 -10.45 -19.04 14.21
CA VAL A 55 -11.34 -18.84 15.37
C VAL A 55 -10.57 -18.80 16.69
N ALA A 56 -9.58 -19.68 16.87
CA ALA A 56 -8.75 -19.69 18.07
C ALA A 56 -7.92 -18.41 18.22
N LEU A 57 -7.37 -17.87 17.13
CA LEU A 57 -6.66 -16.60 17.12
C LEU A 57 -7.59 -15.42 17.45
N PHE A 58 -8.79 -15.39 16.86
CA PHE A 58 -9.80 -14.35 17.13
C PHE A 58 -10.27 -14.28 18.59
N LYS A 59 -10.16 -15.39 19.34
CA LYS A 59 -10.45 -15.39 20.78
C LYS A 59 -9.38 -14.70 21.62
N LYS A 60 -8.14 -14.59 21.11
CA LYS A 60 -7.01 -13.96 21.81
C LYS A 60 -6.81 -12.50 21.41
N GLY A 61 -7.28 -12.11 20.23
CA GLY A 61 -7.20 -10.73 19.73
C GLY A 61 -7.68 -10.65 18.29
N SER A 62 -7.41 -9.53 17.62
CA SER A 62 -7.82 -9.32 16.22
C SER A 62 -6.61 -9.31 15.30
N PRO A 63 -6.27 -10.44 14.65
CA PRO A 63 -5.19 -10.47 13.68
C PRO A 63 -5.53 -9.57 12.49
N SER A 64 -4.52 -8.94 11.93
CA SER A 64 -4.65 -8.25 10.66
C SER A 64 -3.79 -8.93 9.61
N ILE A 65 -4.23 -8.87 8.34
CA ILE A 65 -3.72 -9.74 7.28
C ILE A 65 -3.38 -9.00 5.99
N VAL A 66 -2.60 -9.67 5.15
CA VAL A 66 -2.45 -9.45 3.71
C VAL A 66 -3.11 -10.62 2.98
N SER A 67 -3.80 -10.32 1.87
CA SER A 67 -4.54 -11.30 1.07
C SER A 67 -3.99 -11.31 -0.35
N PHE A 68 -3.42 -12.42 -0.79
CA PHE A 68 -2.78 -12.56 -2.10
C PHE A 68 -3.77 -13.01 -3.19
N ASN A 69 -4.86 -12.29 -3.39
CA ASN A 69 -5.99 -12.75 -4.21
C ASN A 69 -6.30 -11.88 -5.43
N MET A 70 -5.32 -11.14 -5.94
CA MET A 70 -5.44 -10.34 -7.16
C MET A 70 -4.61 -10.95 -8.29
N ASN A 71 -5.07 -10.74 -9.52
CA ASN A 71 -4.33 -11.08 -10.74
C ASN A 71 -3.58 -9.84 -11.26
N GLU A 72 -2.33 -10.02 -11.69
CA GLU A 72 -1.51 -8.93 -12.23
C GLU A 72 -2.10 -8.36 -13.54
N ASP A 73 -2.75 -9.17 -14.37
CA ASP A 73 -3.34 -8.71 -15.64
C ASP A 73 -4.57 -7.84 -15.40
N ASP A 74 -5.37 -8.13 -14.38
CA ASP A 74 -6.45 -7.25 -13.93
C ASP A 74 -5.87 -5.91 -13.45
N ILE A 75 -4.78 -5.94 -12.68
CA ILE A 75 -4.09 -4.72 -12.23
C ILE A 75 -3.64 -3.86 -13.43
N ARG A 76 -3.00 -4.48 -14.43
CA ARG A 76 -2.59 -3.78 -15.66
C ARG A 76 -3.79 -3.22 -16.42
N THR A 77 -4.87 -3.99 -16.52
CA THR A 77 -6.11 -3.58 -17.19
C THR A 77 -6.75 -2.38 -16.53
N PHE A 78 -6.92 -2.39 -15.21
CA PHE A 78 -7.50 -1.27 -14.46
C PHE A 78 -6.58 -0.05 -14.44
N MET A 79 -5.25 -0.25 -14.45
CA MET A 79 -4.28 0.84 -14.42
C MET A 79 -4.33 1.74 -15.66
N ARG A 80 -4.70 1.19 -16.82
CA ARG A 80 -4.81 1.93 -18.10
C ARG A 80 -6.03 2.84 -18.17
N GLN A 81 -7.00 2.69 -17.27
CA GLN A 81 -8.24 3.46 -17.36
C GLN A 81 -8.02 4.92 -16.96
N THR A 82 -8.57 5.85 -17.74
CA THR A 82 -8.32 7.29 -17.60
C THR A 82 -8.86 7.89 -16.29
N TRP A 83 -9.81 7.19 -15.66
CA TRP A 83 -10.43 7.51 -14.37
C TRP A 83 -9.74 6.85 -13.16
N THR A 84 -8.75 5.98 -13.37
CA THR A 84 -8.05 5.29 -12.26
C THR A 84 -7.02 6.21 -11.61
N MET A 85 -7.25 6.56 -10.35
CA MET A 85 -6.30 7.25 -9.48
C MET A 85 -5.32 6.28 -8.83
N THR A 86 -4.11 6.76 -8.55
CA THR A 86 -3.12 6.01 -7.76
C THR A 86 -3.31 6.29 -6.28
N ALA A 87 -3.47 5.24 -5.48
CA ALA A 87 -3.51 5.32 -4.03
C ALA A 87 -2.69 4.17 -3.45
N SER A 88 -1.98 4.42 -2.35
CA SER A 88 -1.19 3.36 -1.69
C SER A 88 -2.05 2.33 -0.99
N ASP A 89 -3.18 2.75 -0.41
CA ASP A 89 -3.94 1.96 0.58
C ASP A 89 -3.01 1.42 1.70
N GLY A 90 -1.91 2.14 1.93
CA GLY A 90 -0.93 1.82 2.96
C GLY A 90 -1.42 2.28 4.33
N SER A 91 -1.19 1.46 5.36
CA SER A 91 -1.24 1.94 6.74
C SER A 91 -0.05 2.87 7.02
N LEU A 92 -0.04 3.52 8.19
CA LEU A 92 1.12 4.23 8.74
C LEU A 92 1.80 3.36 9.82
N PRO A 93 2.50 2.27 9.43
CA PRO A 93 3.14 1.40 10.41
C PRO A 93 4.29 2.12 11.10
N ARG A 94 4.53 1.79 12.37
CA ARG A 94 5.81 2.12 13.00
C ARG A 94 6.92 1.33 12.31
N MET A 95 8.08 1.97 12.12
CA MET A 95 9.22 1.31 11.49
C MET A 95 9.63 0.08 12.30
N ASN A 96 9.92 -1.03 11.61
CA ASN A 96 10.31 -2.33 12.20
C ASN A 96 9.26 -2.97 13.13
N VAL A 97 7.98 -2.59 12.99
CA VAL A 97 6.87 -3.20 13.73
C VAL A 97 5.91 -3.89 12.78
N GLY A 98 5.76 -5.20 12.97
CA GLY A 98 4.91 -6.04 12.14
C GLY A 98 5.52 -6.39 10.79
N VAL A 99 4.68 -6.98 9.94
CA VAL A 99 5.00 -7.30 8.53
C VAL A 99 3.90 -6.66 7.64
N PRO A 100 3.80 -5.32 7.61
CA PRO A 100 2.76 -4.62 6.84
C PRO A 100 2.88 -4.88 5.34
N HIS A 101 1.84 -4.54 4.58
CA HIS A 101 1.89 -4.66 3.13
C HIS A 101 2.92 -3.65 2.55
N PRO A 102 3.82 -4.05 1.63
CA PRO A 102 4.85 -3.17 1.05
C PRO A 102 4.32 -1.93 0.31
N ARG A 103 3.02 -1.89 -0.01
CA ARG A 103 2.36 -0.73 -0.62
C ARG A 103 2.41 0.53 0.27
N ALA A 104 2.63 0.37 1.58
CA ALA A 104 2.88 1.49 2.48
C ALA A 104 4.15 2.30 2.13
N TYR A 105 5.10 1.68 1.43
CA TYR A 105 6.41 2.27 1.13
C TYR A 105 6.68 2.45 -0.36
N GLY A 106 6.13 1.56 -1.21
CA GLY A 106 6.57 1.43 -2.59
C GLY A 106 5.59 1.88 -3.69
N THR A 107 4.34 2.24 -3.38
CA THR A 107 3.29 2.36 -4.42
C THR A 107 3.63 3.29 -5.59
N PHE A 108 4.02 4.54 -5.30
CA PHE A 108 4.26 5.53 -6.35
C PHE A 108 5.52 5.22 -7.17
N PRO A 109 6.68 4.92 -6.54
CA PRO A 109 7.87 4.44 -7.26
C PRO A 109 7.58 3.22 -8.12
N ARG A 110 6.82 2.23 -7.61
CA ARG A 110 6.45 1.03 -8.37
C ARG A 110 5.65 1.38 -9.62
N LYS A 111 4.65 2.26 -9.51
CA LYS A 111 3.85 2.69 -10.66
C LYS A 111 4.69 3.38 -11.74
N ILE A 112 5.60 4.26 -11.32
CA ILE A 112 6.48 4.98 -12.24
C ILE A 112 7.49 4.00 -12.86
N ARG A 113 8.24 3.27 -12.04
CA ARG A 113 9.36 2.48 -12.53
C ARG A 113 8.91 1.19 -13.21
N LYS A 114 8.22 0.31 -12.49
CA LYS A 114 7.82 -0.99 -13.02
C LYS A 114 6.83 -0.82 -14.18
N TYR A 115 5.72 -0.12 -13.94
CA TYR A 115 4.61 -0.13 -14.90
C TYR A 115 4.76 0.89 -16.03
N ALA A 116 5.33 2.07 -15.76
CA ALA A 116 5.45 3.10 -16.81
C ALA A 116 6.76 3.02 -17.59
N VAL A 117 7.88 2.71 -16.92
CA VAL A 117 9.21 2.69 -17.57
C VAL A 117 9.60 1.28 -18.04
N GLU A 118 9.55 0.27 -17.17
CA GLU A 118 10.07 -1.06 -17.47
C GLU A 118 9.12 -1.91 -18.31
N GLU A 119 7.84 -1.97 -17.92
CA GLU A 119 6.83 -2.77 -18.63
C GLU A 119 6.08 -1.98 -19.73
N GLY A 120 6.13 -0.64 -19.70
CA GLY A 120 5.42 0.20 -20.68
C GLY A 120 3.89 -0.01 -20.71
N VAL A 121 3.29 -0.40 -19.58
CA VAL A 121 1.84 -0.64 -19.47
C VAL A 121 1.03 0.64 -19.66
N ILE A 122 1.60 1.76 -19.21
CA ILE A 122 1.15 3.14 -19.35
C ILE A 122 2.38 4.02 -19.63
N ASP A 123 2.21 5.23 -20.15
CA ASP A 123 3.34 6.16 -20.25
C ASP A 123 3.61 6.90 -18.93
N LEU A 124 4.81 7.51 -18.83
CA LEU A 124 5.22 8.25 -17.65
C LEU A 124 4.30 9.45 -17.35
N PRO A 125 3.91 10.32 -18.32
CA PRO A 125 2.95 11.40 -18.08
C PRO A 125 1.61 10.91 -17.52
N PHE A 126 1.08 9.79 -18.00
CA PHE A 126 -0.16 9.19 -17.54
C PHE A 126 -0.01 8.68 -16.10
N ALA A 127 1.11 8.04 -15.77
CA ALA A 127 1.43 7.66 -14.40
C ALA A 127 1.42 8.88 -13.47
N ILE A 128 2.14 9.95 -13.83
CA ILE A 128 2.20 11.20 -13.06
C ILE A 128 0.83 11.85 -12.92
N ARG A 129 0.05 11.95 -14.01
CA ARG A 129 -1.33 12.47 -13.99
C ARG A 129 -2.19 11.72 -12.98
N SER A 130 -2.12 10.39 -12.96
CA SER A 130 -2.94 9.55 -12.08
C SER A 130 -2.68 9.74 -10.58
N MET A 131 -1.55 10.36 -10.21
CA MET A 131 -1.14 10.64 -8.83
C MET A 131 -1.02 12.14 -8.52
N THR A 132 -1.35 13.03 -9.48
CA THR A 132 -1.28 14.49 -9.29
C THR A 132 -2.57 15.17 -9.73
N SER A 133 -2.73 15.51 -11.01
CA SER A 133 -3.83 16.31 -11.53
C SER A 133 -5.18 15.60 -11.51
N LEU A 134 -5.21 14.27 -11.67
CA LEU A 134 -6.47 13.51 -11.60
C LEU A 134 -7.06 13.52 -10.17
N PRO A 135 -6.34 13.14 -9.09
CA PRO A 135 -6.85 13.26 -7.72
C PRO A 135 -7.36 14.65 -7.35
N VAL A 136 -6.60 15.72 -7.64
CA VAL A 136 -7.05 17.07 -7.27
C VAL A 136 -8.29 17.51 -8.02
N THR A 137 -8.48 17.04 -9.27
CA THR A 137 -9.71 17.27 -10.03
C THR A 137 -10.90 16.56 -9.39
N VAL A 138 -10.75 15.28 -9.04
CA VAL A 138 -11.81 14.47 -8.43
C VAL A 138 -12.20 15.01 -7.05
N PHE A 139 -11.21 15.37 -6.22
CA PHE A 139 -11.43 15.88 -4.87
C PHE A 139 -11.69 17.40 -4.82
N ARG A 140 -11.66 18.09 -5.96
CA ARG A 140 -11.88 19.54 -6.09
C ARG A 140 -10.94 20.36 -5.20
N ILE A 141 -9.64 20.06 -5.28
CA ILE A 141 -8.59 20.74 -4.54
C ILE A 141 -7.96 21.79 -5.46
N PRO A 142 -8.33 23.07 -5.35
CA PRO A 142 -7.80 24.11 -6.24
C PRO A 142 -6.31 24.32 -6.03
N ASP A 143 -5.65 24.85 -7.06
CA ASP A 143 -4.26 25.31 -7.03
C ASP A 143 -3.22 24.25 -6.62
N ARG A 144 -3.53 22.95 -6.74
CA ARG A 144 -2.60 21.82 -6.51
C ARG A 144 -2.56 20.86 -7.70
N GLY A 145 -1.63 19.92 -7.68
CA GLY A 145 -1.53 18.82 -8.66
C GLY A 145 -1.10 19.23 -10.07
N SER A 146 -0.69 20.49 -10.27
CA SER A 146 -0.13 21.00 -11.53
C SER A 146 1.00 21.98 -11.24
N ILE A 147 2.03 21.99 -12.09
CA ILE A 147 3.15 22.93 -12.00
C ILE A 147 2.81 24.14 -12.87
N ARG A 148 2.37 25.23 -12.23
CA ARG A 148 2.05 26.49 -12.90
C ARG A 148 2.19 27.68 -11.94
N PRO A 149 2.37 28.90 -12.45
CA PRO A 149 2.28 30.11 -11.63
C PRO A 149 0.97 30.16 -10.81
N GLY A 150 1.07 30.62 -9.56
CA GLY A 150 -0.05 30.72 -8.62
C GLY A 150 -0.48 29.41 -7.93
N ALA A 151 0.02 28.25 -8.36
CA ALA A 151 -0.23 26.99 -7.66
C ALA A 151 0.63 26.86 -6.38
N PHE A 152 0.17 26.04 -5.43
CA PHE A 152 1.00 25.62 -4.30
C PHE A 152 2.24 24.85 -4.80
N ALA A 153 3.39 25.15 -4.21
CA ALA A 153 4.65 24.45 -4.50
C ALA A 153 4.71 23.09 -3.78
N ASP A 154 3.79 22.19 -4.14
CA ASP A 154 3.85 20.77 -3.82
C ASP A 154 4.58 20.06 -4.96
N LEU A 155 5.88 19.85 -4.79
CA LEU A 155 6.77 19.40 -5.86
C LEU A 155 7.55 18.17 -5.40
N VAL A 156 7.80 17.26 -6.33
CA VAL A 156 8.67 16.11 -6.11
C VAL A 156 9.74 16.10 -7.19
N VAL A 157 11.00 16.00 -6.78
CA VAL A 157 12.15 15.77 -7.65
C VAL A 157 12.68 14.38 -7.33
N PHE A 158 12.78 13.54 -8.35
CA PHE A 158 13.31 12.19 -8.23
C PHE A 158 14.23 11.88 -9.41
N ASP A 159 15.20 11.00 -9.17
CA ASP A 159 16.07 10.46 -10.20
C ASP A 159 15.41 9.23 -10.82
N LEU A 160 14.96 9.35 -12.06
CA LEU A 160 14.25 8.28 -12.77
C LEU A 160 15.10 6.99 -12.93
N ASN A 161 16.43 7.12 -13.00
CA ASN A 161 17.32 5.97 -13.12
C ASN A 161 17.41 5.20 -11.80
N ARG A 162 17.41 5.93 -10.68
CA ARG A 162 17.51 5.37 -9.32
C ARG A 162 16.18 5.04 -8.66
N LEU A 163 15.06 5.54 -9.19
CA LEU A 163 13.74 5.39 -8.57
C LEU A 163 13.32 3.92 -8.47
N ARG A 164 13.18 3.38 -7.26
CA ARG A 164 12.80 1.98 -7.03
C ARG A 164 11.90 1.82 -5.80
N ASP A 165 10.91 0.93 -5.88
CA ASP A 165 10.28 0.34 -4.70
C ASP A 165 11.11 -0.84 -4.19
N THR A 166 11.59 -0.74 -2.96
CA THR A 166 12.48 -1.73 -2.32
C THR A 166 11.74 -2.62 -1.33
N ALA A 167 10.56 -2.20 -0.87
CA ALA A 167 9.74 -2.94 0.07
C ALA A 167 9.13 -4.19 -0.59
N ILE A 168 9.33 -5.34 0.04
CA ILE A 168 8.75 -6.62 -0.36
C ILE A 168 7.94 -7.23 0.79
N TYR A 169 7.09 -8.22 0.52
CA TYR A 169 6.21 -8.81 1.54
C TYR A 169 6.97 -9.42 2.74
N SER A 170 8.16 -9.99 2.51
CA SER A 170 9.00 -10.56 3.58
C SER A 170 9.87 -9.51 4.30
N ALA A 171 10.09 -8.34 3.69
CA ALA A 171 10.88 -7.25 4.24
C ALA A 171 10.21 -5.91 3.88
N PRO A 172 9.08 -5.59 4.50
CA PRO A 172 8.23 -4.48 4.04
C PRO A 172 8.73 -3.11 4.50
N HIS A 173 9.59 -3.06 5.51
CA HIS A 173 10.13 -1.83 6.10
C HIS A 173 11.36 -1.32 5.32
N GLN A 174 11.19 -1.07 4.03
CA GLN A 174 12.24 -0.50 3.17
C GLN A 174 11.73 0.79 2.53
N LEU A 175 12.47 1.88 2.71
CA LEU A 175 12.14 3.15 2.07
C LEU A 175 12.47 3.07 0.58
N ALA A 176 11.64 3.69 -0.25
CA ALA A 176 11.90 3.81 -1.67
C ALA A 176 13.18 4.61 -1.95
N GLU A 177 13.86 4.26 -3.05
CA GLU A 177 15.08 4.93 -3.49
C GLU A 177 14.79 5.95 -4.60
N GLY A 178 15.73 6.88 -4.82
CA GLY A 178 15.68 7.84 -5.92
C GLY A 178 14.82 9.08 -5.68
N MET A 179 14.18 9.23 -4.52
CA MET A 179 13.54 10.48 -4.12
C MET A 179 14.59 11.50 -3.66
N VAL A 180 14.69 12.63 -4.37
CA VAL A 180 15.73 13.65 -4.13
C VAL A 180 15.19 14.79 -3.29
N HIS A 181 14.10 15.42 -3.75
CA HIS A 181 13.43 16.50 -3.03
C HIS A 181 11.93 16.28 -2.98
N VAL A 182 11.33 16.60 -1.83
CA VAL A 182 9.88 16.70 -1.68
C VAL A 182 9.60 18.03 -1.02
N LEU A 183 8.80 18.86 -1.70
CA LEU A 183 8.33 20.13 -1.19
C LEU A 183 6.85 20.02 -0.91
N VAL A 184 6.44 20.55 0.24
CA VAL A 184 5.03 20.69 0.63
C VAL A 184 4.82 22.17 0.93
N ASN A 185 3.89 22.80 0.21
CA ASN A 185 3.65 24.24 0.32
C ASN A 185 4.93 25.09 0.21
N GLY A 186 5.88 24.70 -0.65
CA GLY A 186 7.14 25.40 -0.91
C GLY A 186 8.25 25.16 0.12
N ARG A 187 8.02 24.31 1.12
CA ARG A 187 9.02 23.95 2.13
C ARG A 187 9.50 22.52 1.94
N PHE A 188 10.81 22.28 2.07
CA PHE A 188 11.37 20.95 1.93
C PHE A 188 10.92 20.04 3.07
N ALA A 189 10.14 19.01 2.77
CA ALA A 189 9.92 17.85 3.63
C ALA A 189 11.07 16.83 3.47
N ILE A 190 11.57 16.67 2.25
CA ILE A 190 12.80 15.91 1.95
C ILE A 190 13.74 16.82 1.17
N ARG A 191 15.00 16.90 1.62
CA ARG A 191 16.08 17.62 0.93
C ARG A 191 17.30 16.71 0.80
N ASP A 192 17.85 16.60 -0.41
CA ASP A 192 19.02 15.77 -0.71
C ASP A 192 18.85 14.31 -0.23
N GLY A 193 17.62 13.78 -0.38
CA GLY A 193 17.25 12.43 0.05
C GLY A 193 16.99 12.25 1.55
N ALA A 194 17.15 13.29 2.37
CA ALA A 194 16.94 13.21 3.82
C ALA A 194 15.66 13.94 4.26
N PHE A 195 14.93 13.34 5.21
CA PHE A 195 13.80 13.99 5.87
C PHE A 195 14.28 15.19 6.70
N THR A 196 13.65 16.34 6.52
CA THR A 196 14.09 17.61 7.12
C THR A 196 13.51 17.86 8.52
N GLY A 197 12.46 17.12 8.90
CA GLY A 197 11.65 17.43 10.09
C GLY A 197 10.55 18.46 9.85
N ASP A 198 10.49 19.07 8.66
CA ASP A 198 9.51 20.10 8.35
C ASP A 198 8.11 19.52 8.12
N LEU A 199 7.10 20.10 8.79
CA LEU A 199 5.72 19.66 8.76
C LEU A 199 4.82 20.74 8.13
N ALA A 200 5.16 21.15 6.92
CA ALA A 200 4.49 22.24 6.20
C ALA A 200 3.08 21.90 5.67
N GLY A 201 2.47 20.79 6.12
CA GLY A 201 1.14 20.37 5.70
C GLY A 201 0.03 21.34 6.12
N ARG A 202 -1.08 21.32 5.38
CA ARG A 202 -2.29 22.11 5.71
C ARG A 202 -3.52 21.21 5.60
N VAL A 203 -4.49 21.44 6.47
CA VAL A 203 -5.81 20.82 6.34
C VAL A 203 -6.47 21.36 5.06
N LEU A 204 -6.89 20.45 4.18
CA LEU A 204 -7.64 20.80 2.98
C LEU A 204 -9.14 20.77 3.31
N SER A 205 -9.80 21.93 3.23
CA SER A 205 -11.25 22.02 3.37
C SER A 205 -11.91 22.05 1.99
N ARG A 206 -13.00 21.31 1.81
CA ARG A 206 -13.92 21.55 0.69
C ARG A 206 -14.62 22.88 0.96
N ARG A 207 -14.29 23.92 0.20
CA ARG A 207 -15.11 25.13 0.11
C ARG A 207 -16.01 25.01 -1.11
#